data_AF-A0A422Z6W9-F1
#
_entry.id   AF-A0A422Z6W9-F1
#
_cell.length_a   1.000
_cell.length_b   1.000
_cell.length_c   1.000
_cell.angle_alpha   90.00
_cell.angle_beta   90.00
_cell.angle_gamma   90.00
#
_symmetry.space_group_name_H-M   'P 1'
#
loop_
_entity.id
_entity.type
_entity.pdbx_description
1 polymer ?
#
loop_
_entity_poly.entity_id
_entity_poly.type
_entity_poly.pdbx_seq_one_letter_code
_entity_poly.pdbx_strand_id
1 'polypeptide(L)'
;MESLDARKVLLQFLTELPDTIRTEELLLVLAYCGQNPKLNDSDSFPESIEKYLLQGGLSGIGAVLCARASIDYTLGDVNLKMIRAEEDLKALVAKHPDFPEAGLLGIPLRKRHYAAALEKWNALRANELSDESIRYFG
;
A
#
# COMPACT_ATOMS: atom_id res chain seq x y z
N MET A 1 -14.79 -7.04 -24.29
CA MET A 1 -13.83 -7.32 -23.21
C MET A 1 -14.47 -6.77 -21.96
N GLU A 2 -14.91 -7.61 -21.02
CA GLU A 2 -15.48 -7.11 -19.77
C GLU A 2 -14.37 -6.37 -19.02
N SER A 3 -14.55 -5.07 -18.77
CA SER A 3 -13.62 -4.31 -17.94
C SER A 3 -13.72 -4.83 -16.52
N LEU A 4 -12.62 -5.36 -15.98
CA LEU A 4 -12.53 -5.69 -14.56
C LEU A 4 -12.78 -4.42 -13.73
N ASP A 5 -13.60 -4.55 -12.70
CA ASP A 5 -13.94 -3.45 -11.79
C ASP A 5 -12.66 -3.01 -11.04
N ALA A 6 -12.13 -1.84 -11.40
CA ALA A 6 -10.88 -1.30 -10.85
C ALA A 6 -10.91 -1.19 -9.31
N ARG A 7 -12.09 -1.00 -8.71
CA ARG A 7 -12.26 -0.98 -7.25
C ARG A 7 -11.92 -2.33 -6.63
N LYS A 8 -12.38 -3.41 -7.26
CA LYS A 8 -12.12 -4.79 -6.82
C LYS A 8 -10.66 -5.17 -7.03
N VAL A 9 -10.07 -4.75 -8.16
CA VAL A 9 -8.65 -5.00 -8.45
C VAL A 9 -7.75 -4.32 -7.40
N LEU A 10 -8.03 -3.06 -7.06
CA LEU A 10 -7.30 -2.35 -5.99
C LEU A 10 -7.50 -3.00 -4.63
N LEU A 11 -8.73 -3.36 -4.28
CA LEU A 11 -9.05 -4.01 -3.01
C LEU A 11 -8.31 -5.35 -2.88
N GLN A 12 -8.31 -6.15 -3.95
CA GLN A 12 -7.60 -7.42 -3.99
C GLN A 12 -6.09 -7.21 -3.85
N PHE A 13 -5.52 -6.26 -4.60
CA PHE A 13 -4.10 -5.93 -4.49
C PHE A 13 -3.70 -5.61 -3.04
N LEU A 14 -4.45 -4.73 -2.38
CA LEU A 14 -4.15 -4.27 -1.02
C LEU A 14 -4.34 -5.37 0.04
N THR A 15 -5.38 -6.19 -0.08
CA THR A 15 -5.68 -7.25 0.91
C THR A 15 -4.75 -8.46 0.79
N GLU A 16 -4.24 -8.74 -0.42
CA GLU A 16 -3.26 -9.81 -0.70
C GLU A 16 -1.81 -9.41 -0.39
N LEU A 17 -1.54 -8.16 0.04
CA LEU A 17 -0.20 -7.78 0.49
C LEU A 17 0.24 -8.64 1.69
N PRO A 18 1.52 -9.01 1.78
CA PRO A 18 2.06 -9.70 2.95
C PRO A 18 1.86 -8.88 4.23
N ASP A 19 1.53 -9.55 5.33
CA ASP A 19 1.24 -8.94 6.64
C ASP A 19 2.31 -7.94 7.11
N THR A 20 3.58 -8.20 6.76
CA THR A 20 4.71 -7.34 7.14
C THR A 20 4.66 -5.93 6.55
N ILE A 21 3.87 -5.71 5.49
CA ILE A 21 3.73 -4.42 4.80
C ILE A 21 2.27 -3.98 4.65
N ARG A 22 1.31 -4.92 4.70
CA ARG A 22 -0.12 -4.65 4.43
C ARG A 22 -0.68 -3.55 5.32
N THR A 23 -0.49 -3.65 6.63
CA THR A 23 -1.06 -2.67 7.59
C THR A 23 -0.59 -1.25 7.29
N GLU A 24 0.69 -1.08 6.94
CA GLU A 24 1.27 0.21 6.59
C GLU A 24 0.69 0.75 5.29
N GLU A 25 0.60 -0.08 4.24
CA GLU A 25 0.04 0.36 2.96
C GLU A 25 -1.45 0.71 3.06
N LEU A 26 -2.23 -0.08 3.81
CA LEU A 26 -3.64 0.23 4.07
C LEU A 26 -3.79 1.56 4.80
N LEU A 27 -2.99 1.80 5.83
CA LEU A 27 -2.99 3.06 6.56
C LEU A 27 -2.62 4.24 5.65
N LEU A 28 -1.58 4.09 4.82
CA LEU A 28 -1.12 5.14 3.92
C LEU A 28 -2.19 5.51 2.90
N VAL A 29 -2.87 4.53 2.29
CA VAL A 29 -3.97 4.79 1.36
C VAL A 29 -5.13 5.51 2.07
N LEU A 30 -5.54 5.03 3.24
CA LEU A 30 -6.62 5.65 4.00
C LEU A 30 -6.27 7.10 4.38
N ALA A 31 -5.09 7.32 4.94
CA ALA A 31 -4.64 8.65 5.36
C ALA A 31 -4.46 9.62 4.16
N TYR A 32 -3.83 9.15 3.08
CA TYR A 32 -3.62 9.96 1.88
C TYR A 32 -4.94 10.39 1.24
N CYS A 33 -5.93 9.50 1.26
CA CYS A 33 -7.26 9.76 0.72
C CYS A 33 -8.22 10.44 1.70
N GLY A 34 -7.69 11.06 2.75
CA GLY A 34 -8.47 11.84 3.71
C GLY A 34 -9.46 11.02 4.54
N GLN A 35 -9.28 9.70 4.59
CA GLN A 35 -9.97 8.87 5.55
C GLN A 35 -9.34 9.07 6.92
N ASN A 36 -10.14 8.97 7.98
CA ASN A 36 -9.67 9.08 9.35
C ASN A 36 -9.67 7.70 10.01
N PRO A 37 -8.71 6.82 9.68
CA PRO A 37 -8.63 5.50 10.30
C PRO A 37 -8.27 5.64 11.78
N LYS A 38 -8.85 4.77 12.62
CA LYS A 38 -8.48 4.69 14.03
C LYS A 38 -7.12 4.01 14.14
N LEU A 39 -6.06 4.78 14.39
CA LEU A 39 -4.69 4.26 14.44
C LEU A 39 -4.48 3.14 15.47
N ASN A 40 -5.30 3.12 16.53
CA ASN A 40 -5.23 2.12 17.59
C ASN A 40 -5.97 0.82 17.28
N ASP A 41 -6.59 0.73 16.09
CA ASP A 41 -7.44 -0.39 15.67
C ASP A 41 -7.07 -0.79 14.24
N SER A 42 -5.84 -1.30 14.08
CA SER A 42 -5.31 -1.72 12.77
C SER A 42 -6.10 -2.84 12.13
N ASP A 43 -6.80 -3.64 12.93
CA ASP A 43 -7.63 -4.75 12.48
C ASP A 43 -8.86 -4.25 11.70
N SER A 44 -9.26 -2.99 11.90
CA SER A 44 -10.33 -2.32 11.15
C SER A 44 -9.90 -1.79 9.78
N PHE A 45 -8.60 -1.77 9.45
CA PHE A 45 -8.12 -1.17 8.20
C PHE A 45 -8.60 -1.91 6.94
N PRO A 46 -8.65 -3.26 6.90
CA PRO A 46 -9.21 -3.99 5.77
C PRO A 46 -10.69 -3.65 5.49
N GLU A 47 -11.52 -3.56 6.53
CA GLU A 47 -12.93 -3.18 6.37
C GLU A 47 -13.05 -1.72 5.92
N SER A 48 -12.20 -0.84 6.47
CA SER A 48 -12.18 0.58 6.11
C SER A 48 -11.81 0.79 4.64
N ILE A 49 -10.82 0.06 4.12
CA ILE A 49 -10.41 0.17 2.72
C ILE A 49 -11.49 -0.40 1.78
N GLU A 50 -12.14 -1.50 2.17
CA GLU A 50 -13.22 -2.10 1.40
C GLU A 50 -14.39 -1.12 1.26
N LYS A 51 -14.84 -0.55 2.39
CA LYS A 51 -15.89 0.46 2.42
C LYS A 51 -15.52 1.70 1.61
N TYR A 52 -14.26 2.10 1.64
CA TYR A 52 -13.77 3.24 0.87
C TYR A 52 -13.79 2.97 -0.64
N LEU A 53 -13.24 1.85 -1.09
CA LEU A 53 -13.11 1.52 -2.51
C LEU A 53 -14.44 1.12 -3.15
N LEU A 54 -15.32 0.42 -2.44
CA LEU A 54 -16.58 -0.10 -3.00
C LEU A 54 -17.73 0.93 -3.02
N GLN A 55 -17.43 2.21 -2.86
CA GLN A 55 -18.42 3.27 -3.04
C GLN A 55 -18.98 3.27 -4.47
N GLY A 56 -20.26 3.63 -4.61
CA GLY A 56 -20.95 3.76 -5.89
C GLY A 56 -20.73 5.12 -6.55
N GLY A 57 -20.97 5.18 -7.86
CA GLY A 57 -20.94 6.42 -8.65
C GLY A 57 -19.58 7.10 -8.69
N LEU A 58 -19.60 8.43 -8.83
CA LEU A 58 -18.38 9.26 -8.96
C LEU A 58 -17.43 9.13 -7.75
N SER A 59 -17.95 8.86 -6.56
CA SER A 59 -17.12 8.65 -5.37
C SER A 59 -16.26 7.39 -5.49
N GLY A 60 -16.79 6.33 -6.09
CA GLY A 60 -16.02 5.10 -6.37
C GLY A 60 -14.88 5.36 -7.37
N ILE A 61 -15.14 6.15 -8.42
CA ILE A 61 -14.11 6.55 -9.38
C ILE A 61 -13.03 7.40 -8.70
N GLY A 62 -13.44 8.38 -7.89
CA GLY A 62 -12.51 9.19 -7.09
C GLY A 62 -11.67 8.35 -6.15
N ALA A 63 -12.26 7.32 -5.53
CA ALA A 63 -11.56 6.39 -4.66
C ALA A 63 -10.47 5.59 -5.39
N VAL A 64 -10.77 5.10 -6.59
CA VAL A 64 -9.79 4.40 -7.46
C VAL A 64 -8.61 5.31 -7.80
N LEU A 65 -8.89 6.54 -8.25
CA LEU A 65 -7.85 7.49 -8.64
C LEU A 65 -6.95 7.87 -7.46
N CYS A 66 -7.56 8.14 -6.30
CA CYS A 66 -6.82 8.51 -5.11
C CYS A 66 -5.96 7.35 -4.57
N ALA A 67 -6.54 6.14 -4.47
CA ALA A 67 -5.81 4.97 -4.00
C ALA A 67 -4.64 4.64 -4.93
N ARG A 68 -4.84 4.71 -6.25
CA ARG A 68 -3.75 4.52 -7.23
C ARG A 68 -2.63 5.53 -7.03
N ALA A 69 -2.96 6.82 -6.89
CA ALA A 69 -1.96 7.86 -6.66
C ALA A 69 -1.20 7.65 -5.33
N SER A 70 -1.90 7.23 -4.28
CA SER A 70 -1.27 6.88 -3.00
C SER A 70 -0.29 5.73 -3.17
N ILE A 71 -0.69 4.62 -3.80
CA ILE A 71 0.18 3.45 -3.97
C ILE A 71 1.40 3.79 -4.85
N ASP A 72 1.21 4.61 -5.89
CA ASP A 72 2.31 5.11 -6.70
C ASP A 72 3.32 5.90 -5.87
N TYR A 73 2.84 6.77 -4.99
CA TYR A 73 3.68 7.54 -4.09
C TYR A 73 4.38 6.66 -3.03
N THR A 74 3.72 5.64 -2.50
CA THR A 74 4.31 4.79 -1.46
C THR A 74 5.34 3.83 -2.03
N LEU A 75 4.98 3.11 -3.09
CA LEU A 75 5.83 2.09 -3.72
C LEU A 75 6.93 2.67 -4.60
N GLY A 76 6.73 3.84 -5.21
CA GLY A 76 7.73 4.48 -6.09
C GLY A 76 9.07 4.77 -5.40
N ASP A 77 9.03 5.12 -4.12
CA ASP A 77 10.21 5.48 -3.31
C ASP A 77 10.59 4.41 -2.27
N VAL A 78 9.95 3.24 -2.29
CA VAL A 78 10.06 2.28 -1.18
C VAL A 78 11.48 1.76 -0.98
N ASN A 79 12.24 1.58 -2.06
CA ASN A 79 13.64 1.16 -1.97
C ASN A 79 14.50 2.18 -1.21
N LEU A 80 14.31 3.47 -1.50
CA LEU A 80 15.04 4.55 -0.83
C LEU A 80 14.65 4.64 0.65
N LYS A 81 13.35 4.54 0.95
CA LYS A 81 12.82 4.55 2.33
C LYS A 81 13.39 3.39 3.14
N MET A 82 13.44 2.18 2.56
CA MET A 82 13.97 0.99 3.23
C MET A 82 15.48 1.03 3.43
N ILE A 83 16.25 1.64 2.52
CA ILE A 83 17.70 1.86 2.72
C ILE A 83 17.93 2.79 3.91
N ARG A 84 17.25 3.94 3.93
CA ARG A 84 17.37 4.91 5.03
C ARG A 84 16.94 4.32 6.37
N ALA A 85 15.83 3.60 6.40
CA ALA A 85 15.35 2.92 7.61
C ALA A 85 16.37 1.90 8.14
N GLU A 86 17.08 1.18 7.25
CA GLU A 86 18.15 0.28 7.65
C GLU A 86 19.36 1.00 8.23
N GLU A 87 19.78 2.10 7.61
CA GLU A 87 20.90 2.93 8.08
C GLU A 87 20.59 3.56 9.44
N ASP A 88 19.40 4.14 9.59
CA ASP A 88 18.94 4.76 10.84
C ASP A 88 18.86 3.73 11.98
N LEU A 89 18.35 2.53 11.68
CA LEU A 89 18.22 1.47 12.67
C LEU A 89 19.59 0.91 13.08
N LYS A 90 20.53 0.75 12.14
CA LYS A 90 21.92 0.38 12.46
C LYS A 90 22.59 1.44 13.33
N ALA A 91 22.40 2.71 13.01
CA ALA A 91 22.93 3.81 13.81
C ALA A 91 22.32 3.86 15.21
N LEU A 92 21.03 3.54 15.35
CA LEU A 92 20.34 3.48 16.63
C LEU A 92 20.86 2.35 17.51
N VAL A 93 20.99 1.14 16.97
CA VAL A 93 21.56 -0.03 17.69
C VAL A 93 23.01 0.25 18.10
N ALA A 94 23.82 0.85 17.23
CA ALA A 94 25.20 1.21 17.56
C ALA A 94 25.29 2.25 18.69
N LYS A 95 24.33 3.18 18.79
CA LYS A 95 24.26 4.20 19.85
C LYS A 95 23.62 3.68 21.15
N HIS A 96 22.76 2.68 21.05
CA HIS A 96 22.01 2.11 22.17
C HIS A 96 22.08 0.58 22.11
N PRO A 97 23.11 -0.04 22.73
CA PRO A 97 23.30 -1.50 22.69
C PRO A 97 22.15 -2.30 23.30
N ASP A 98 21.35 -1.68 24.18
CA ASP A 98 20.15 -2.28 24.77
C ASP A 98 18.92 -2.22 23.83
N PHE A 99 19.05 -1.60 22.66
CA PHE A 99 17.96 -1.48 21.70
C PHE A 99 17.71 -2.83 20.99
N PRO A 100 16.45 -3.28 20.85
CA PRO A 100 16.15 -4.56 20.24
C PRO A 100 16.59 -4.64 18.76
N GLU A 101 17.44 -5.61 18.44
CA GLU A 101 17.86 -5.90 17.05
C GLU A 101 16.75 -6.51 16.19
N ALA A 102 15.61 -6.88 16.79
CA ALA A 102 14.48 -7.52 16.10
C ALA A 102 14.00 -6.73 14.86
N GLY A 103 14.09 -5.39 14.91
CA GLY A 103 13.78 -4.55 13.76
C GLY A 103 14.72 -4.76 12.56
N LEU A 104 16.02 -4.98 12.81
CA LEU A 104 17.02 -5.21 11.75
C LEU A 104 16.79 -6.56 11.05
N LEU A 105 16.36 -7.57 11.81
CA LEU A 105 16.06 -8.90 11.28
C LEU A 105 14.87 -8.90 10.31
N GLY A 106 13.92 -7.97 10.48
CA GLY A 106 12.74 -7.85 9.62
C GLY A 106 12.99 -7.13 8.28
N ILE A 107 14.05 -6.34 8.17
CA ILE A 107 14.30 -5.48 6.99
C ILE A 107 14.48 -6.29 5.70
N PRO A 108 15.30 -7.36 5.64
CA PRO A 108 15.46 -8.14 4.41
C PRO A 108 14.15 -8.73 3.91
N LEU A 109 13.30 -9.22 4.82
CA LEU A 109 12.00 -9.77 4.47
C LEU A 109 11.07 -8.69 3.91
N ARG A 110 10.98 -7.54 4.58
CA ARG A 110 10.16 -6.40 4.12
C ARG A 110 10.61 -5.89 2.75
N LYS A 111 11.92 -5.81 2.49
CA LYS A 111 12.47 -5.44 1.17
C LYS A 111 11.99 -6.40 0.07
N ARG A 112 12.01 -7.71 0.33
CA ARG A 112 11.51 -8.71 -0.62
C ARG A 112 10.01 -8.58 -0.87
N HIS A 113 9.22 -8.38 0.18
CA HIS A 113 7.77 -8.20 0.05
C HIS A 113 7.43 -6.92 -0.73
N TYR A 114 8.13 -5.81 -0.50
CA TYR A 114 7.93 -4.59 -1.26
C TYR A 114 8.36 -4.72 -2.72
N ALA A 115 9.46 -5.42 -3.03
CA ALA A 115 9.86 -5.68 -4.40
C ALA A 115 8.79 -6.49 -5.17
N ALA A 116 8.25 -7.54 -4.55
CA ALA A 116 7.16 -8.33 -5.14
C ALA A 116 5.87 -7.51 -5.30
N ALA A 117 5.53 -6.70 -4.31
CA ALA A 117 4.37 -5.80 -4.38
C ALA A 117 4.51 -4.78 -5.52
N LEU A 118 5.70 -4.19 -5.69
CA LEU A 118 6.00 -3.26 -6.78
C LEU A 118 5.91 -3.93 -8.16
N GLU A 119 6.43 -5.14 -8.30
CA GLU A 119 6.32 -5.90 -9.55
C GLU A 119 4.85 -6.14 -9.93
N LYS A 120 4.05 -6.64 -8.97
CA LYS A 120 2.61 -6.85 -9.15
C LYS A 120 1.88 -5.54 -9.46
N TRP A 121 2.22 -4.47 -8.75
CA TRP A 121 1.64 -3.15 -8.96
C TRP A 121 1.88 -2.61 -10.37
N ASN A 122 3.12 -2.73 -10.86
CA ASN A 122 3.47 -2.31 -12.22
C ASN A 122 2.71 -3.10 -13.29
N ALA A 123 2.51 -4.40 -13.09
CA ALA A 123 1.73 -5.24 -13.99
C ALA A 123 0.25 -4.80 -14.05
N LEU A 124 -0.36 -4.54 -12.88
CA LEU A 124 -1.74 -4.04 -12.79
C LEU A 124 -1.87 -2.66 -13.43
N ARG A 125 -0.93 -1.75 -13.18
CA ARG A 125 -0.91 -0.40 -13.76
C ARG A 125 -0.82 -0.40 -15.28
N ALA A 126 -0.12 -1.37 -15.86
CA ALA A 126 0.00 -1.50 -17.31
C ALA A 126 -1.29 -2.03 -17.97
N ASN A 127 -2.16 -2.70 -17.21
CA ASN A 127 -3.33 -3.41 -17.74
C ASN A 127 -4.63 -2.97 -17.03
N GLU A 128 -5.05 -3.67 -15.98
CA GLU A 128 -6.36 -3.51 -15.32
C GLU A 128 -6.54 -2.15 -14.65
N LEU A 129 -5.45 -1.50 -14.25
CA LEU A 129 -5.41 -0.16 -13.64
C LEU A 129 -4.73 0.88 -14.54
N SER A 130 -4.72 0.64 -15.85
CA SER A 130 -4.32 1.64 -16.84
C SER A 130 -5.32 2.80 -16.90
N ASP A 131 -4.89 3.95 -17.40
CA ASP A 131 -5.78 5.11 -17.56
C ASP A 131 -6.96 4.80 -18.50
N GLU A 132 -6.75 3.92 -19.49
CA GLU A 132 -7.78 3.45 -20.40
C GLU A 132 -8.82 2.61 -19.66
N SER A 133 -8.38 1.57 -18.94
CA SER A 133 -9.26 0.72 -18.13
C SER A 133 -10.05 1.54 -17.10
N ILE A 134 -9.41 2.52 -16.47
CA ILE A 134 -10.03 3.42 -15.49
C ILE A 134 -11.13 4.29 -16.12
N ARG A 135 -10.93 4.78 -17.35
CA ARG A 135 -11.92 5.62 -18.03
C ARG A 135 -13.18 4.85 -18.44
N TYR A 136 -13.07 3.55 -18.67
CA TYR A 136 -14.14 2.73 -19.24
C TYR A 136 -14.90 1.84 -18.22
N PHE A 137 -14.53 1.83 -16.92
CA PHE A 137 -15.33 1.13 -15.91
C PHE A 137 -16.48 1.97 -15.30
N GLY A 138 -16.47 3.29 -15.53
CA GLY A 138 -17.41 4.25 -14.95
C GLY A 138 -18.83 4.16 -15.49
#